data_AF-A0A846DFI2-F1
#
_entry.id   AF-A0A846DFI2-F1
#
_cell.length_a   1.000
_cell.length_b   1.000
_cell.length_c   1.000
_cell.angle_alpha   90.00
_cell.angle_beta   90.00
_cell.angle_gamma   90.00
#
_symmetry.space_group_name_H-M   'P 1'
#
loop_
_entity.id
_entity.type
_entity.pdbx_description
1 polymer ?
#
loop_
_entity_poly.entity_id
_entity_poly.type
_entity_poly.pdbx_seq_one_letter_code
_entity_poly.pdbx_strand_id
1 'polypeptide(L)' 'LYSLEFGQHLPEFFPEWLNIYDSRDFLSYIGATLFPNKVQDVLVDSKQPFPQAHGAYWTNPATWKAIIPRLP' A
#
# COMPACT_ATOMS: atom_id res chain seq x y z
N LEU A 1 -2.08 13.95 -20.83
CA LEU A 1 -1.39 13.21 -19.75
C LEU A 1 -1.32 14.14 -18.56
N TYR A 2 -1.86 13.75 -17.40
CA TYR A 2 -1.77 14.54 -16.18
C TYR A 2 -0.67 13.94 -15.32
N SER A 3 0.51 14.52 -15.37
CA SER A 3 1.62 14.21 -14.47
C SER A 3 2.15 15.49 -13.87
N LEU A 4 2.66 15.41 -12.64
CA LEU A 4 3.43 16.49 -12.05
C LEU A 4 4.79 16.59 -12.74
N GLU A 5 5.36 17.79 -12.77
CA GLU A 5 6.75 17.97 -13.18
C GLU A 5 7.68 17.31 -12.16
N PHE A 6 8.86 16.86 -12.62
CA PHE A 6 9.84 16.24 -11.74
C PHE A 6 10.22 17.19 -10.58
N GLY A 7 10.18 16.66 -9.36
CA GLY A 7 10.48 17.41 -8.13
C GLY A 7 9.32 18.20 -7.53
N GLN A 8 8.16 18.28 -8.20
CA GLN A 8 6.97 18.85 -7.56
C GLN A 8 6.42 17.94 -6.47
N HIS A 9 6.04 18.54 -5.35
CA HIS A 9 5.33 17.84 -4.27
C HIS A 9 3.92 17.44 -4.71
N LEU A 10 3.39 16.41 -4.05
CA LEU A 10 1.97 16.05 -4.20
C LEU A 10 1.08 17.23 -3.79
N PRO A 11 -0.05 17.45 -4.49
CA PRO A 11 -1.02 18.45 -4.07
C PRO A 11 -1.54 18.19 -2.66
N GLU A 12 -1.90 19.25 -1.93
CA GLU A 12 -2.41 19.13 -0.56
C GLU A 12 -3.65 18.24 -0.47
N PHE A 13 -4.51 18.32 -1.50
CA PHE A 13 -5.73 17.53 -1.64
C PHE A 13 -5.48 16.06 -2.05
N PHE A 14 -4.23 15.63 -2.26
CA PHE A 14 -3.93 14.23 -2.53
C PHE A 14 -4.34 13.39 -1.30
N PRO A 15 -5.12 12.32 -1.50
CA PRO A 15 -5.67 11.56 -0.39
C PRO A 15 -4.59 10.83 0.40
N GLU A 16 -4.85 10.62 1.68
CA GLU A 16 -4.10 9.65 2.46
C GLU A 16 -4.35 8.24 1.90
N TRP A 17 -3.30 7.44 1.84
CA TRP A 17 -3.35 6.11 1.25
C TRP A 17 -2.75 5.07 2.21
N LEU A 18 -3.58 4.11 2.60
CA LEU A 18 -3.14 2.89 3.24
C LEU A 18 -2.62 1.91 2.17
N ASN A 19 -1.31 1.70 2.12
CA ASN A 19 -0.69 0.70 1.26
C ASN A 19 -0.45 -0.59 2.05
N ILE A 20 -0.84 -1.74 1.49
CA ILE A 20 -0.66 -3.05 2.12
C ILE A 20 0.22 -3.87 1.19
N TYR A 21 1.30 -4.45 1.71
CA TYR A 21 2.28 -5.18 0.90
C TYR A 21 2.74 -6.46 1.59
N ASP A 22 3.18 -7.44 0.80
CA ASP A 22 3.78 -8.69 1.28
C ASP A 22 5.15 -8.87 0.61
N SER A 23 6.18 -9.13 1.42
CA SER A 23 7.56 -9.38 0.95
C SER A 23 7.70 -10.51 -0.10
N ARG A 24 6.73 -11.44 -0.20
CA ARG A 24 6.73 -12.53 -1.19
C ARG A 24 5.88 -12.22 -2.42
N ASP A 25 5.18 -11.09 -2.44
CA ASP A 25 4.52 -10.58 -3.62
C ASP A 25 5.50 -9.67 -4.39
N PHE A 26 6.05 -10.19 -5.48
CA PHE A 26 7.01 -9.46 -6.32
C PHE A 26 6.37 -8.27 -7.08
N LEU A 27 5.04 -8.16 -7.08
CA LEU A 27 4.33 -7.01 -7.65
C LEU A 27 4.00 -5.94 -6.59
N SER A 28 4.29 -6.22 -5.32
CA SER A 28 4.11 -5.26 -4.24
C SER A 28 5.24 -4.22 -4.20
N TYR A 29 5.00 -3.11 -3.53
CA TYR A 29 5.94 -2.00 -3.41
C TYR A 29 5.74 -1.24 -2.09
N ILE A 30 6.74 -0.47 -1.70
CA ILE A 30 6.71 0.43 -0.53
C ILE A 30 6.45 1.84 -1.03
N GLY A 31 5.35 2.45 -0.60
CA GLY A 31 4.89 3.74 -1.12
C GLY A 31 5.37 4.94 -0.29
N ALA A 32 5.59 4.80 1.02
CA ALA A 32 5.94 5.92 1.91
C ALA A 32 7.28 6.59 1.56
N THR A 33 8.21 5.86 0.95
CA THR A 33 9.47 6.42 0.45
C THR A 33 9.26 7.35 -0.75
N LEU A 34 8.25 7.07 -1.58
CA LEU A 34 7.93 7.88 -2.76
C LEU A 34 6.98 9.03 -2.43
N PHE A 35 6.08 8.82 -1.47
CA PHE A 35 5.02 9.75 -1.09
C PHE A 35 5.02 9.99 0.43
N PRO A 36 6.03 10.71 0.94
CA PRO A 36 6.17 10.93 2.37
C PRO A 36 4.95 11.66 2.94
N ASN A 37 4.54 11.26 4.14
CA ASN A 37 3.36 11.80 4.86
C ASN A 37 2.01 11.61 4.18
N LYS A 38 1.94 10.92 3.02
CA LYS A 38 0.69 10.60 2.32
C LYS A 38 0.38 9.11 2.29
N VAL A 39 1.42 8.28 2.42
CA VAL A 39 1.29 6.82 2.38
C VAL A 39 1.70 6.23 3.71
N GLN A 40 0.85 5.34 4.21
CA GLN A 40 1.17 4.46 5.30
C GLN A 40 1.29 3.03 4.78
N ASP A 41 2.51 2.51 4.79
CA ASP A 41 2.78 1.12 4.42
C ASP A 41 2.50 0.17 5.61
N VAL A 42 1.79 -0.91 5.34
CA VAL A 42 1.55 -2.02 6.27
C VAL A 42 2.05 -3.31 5.63
N LEU A 43 3.10 -3.87 6.22
CA LEU A 43 3.58 -5.20 5.86
C LEU A 43 2.61 -6.26 6.40
N VAL A 44 2.22 -7.19 5.54
CA VAL A 44 1.51 -8.41 5.92
C VAL A 44 2.31 -9.63 5.50
N ASP A 45 2.01 -10.76 6.13
CA ASP A 45 2.61 -12.05 5.79
C ASP A 45 1.48 -13.05 5.48
N SER A 46 1.29 -13.35 4.20
CA SER A 46 0.29 -14.32 3.71
C SER A 46 0.76 -15.78 3.82
N LYS A 47 2.05 -16.01 4.08
CA LYS A 47 2.75 -17.30 3.97
C LYS A 47 2.64 -17.98 2.60
N GLN A 48 2.13 -17.28 1.58
CA GLN A 48 2.00 -17.81 0.23
C GLN A 48 3.28 -17.52 -0.58
N PRO A 49 3.68 -18.42 -1.49
CA PRO A 49 4.72 -18.13 -2.47
C PRO A 49 4.19 -17.20 -3.58
N PHE A 50 5.09 -16.70 -4.41
CA PHE A 50 4.71 -16.03 -5.65
C PHE A 50 4.19 -17.07 -6.67
N PRO A 51 3.08 -16.79 -7.42
CA PRO A 51 2.30 -15.55 -7.44
C PRO A 51 1.11 -15.53 -6.46
N GLN A 52 0.87 -16.58 -5.68
CA GLN A 52 -0.30 -16.69 -4.80
C GLN A 52 -0.37 -15.57 -3.75
N ALA A 53 0.77 -15.10 -3.27
CA ALA A 53 0.85 -13.96 -2.34
C ALA A 53 0.10 -12.72 -2.87
N HIS A 54 0.12 -12.46 -4.17
CA HIS A 54 -0.53 -11.30 -4.78
C HIS A 54 -2.06 -11.31 -4.63
N GLY A 55 -2.69 -12.49 -4.61
CA GLY A 55 -4.13 -12.64 -4.40
C GLY A 55 -4.54 -12.80 -2.93
N ALA A 56 -3.58 -12.97 -2.02
CA ALA A 56 -3.83 -13.44 -0.66
C ALA A 56 -4.17 -12.31 0.34
N TYR A 57 -4.16 -11.04 -0.06
CA TYR A 57 -4.40 -9.92 0.84
C TYR A 57 -5.77 -10.00 1.52
N TRP A 58 -6.83 -10.33 0.78
CA TRP A 58 -8.20 -10.31 1.28
C TRP A 58 -8.54 -11.44 2.26
N THR A 59 -7.77 -12.53 2.25
CA THR A 59 -7.92 -13.62 3.23
C THR A 59 -6.97 -13.45 4.42
N ASN A 60 -6.10 -12.45 4.41
CA ASN A 60 -5.17 -12.17 5.50
C ASN A 60 -5.84 -11.30 6.59
N PRO A 61 -5.96 -11.79 7.85
CA PRO A 61 -6.55 -11.00 8.93
C PRO A 61 -5.81 -9.68 9.23
N ALA A 62 -4.49 -9.62 8.99
CA ALA A 62 -3.70 -8.42 9.19
C ALA A 62 -4.12 -7.28 8.24
N THR A 63 -4.52 -7.62 7.01
CA THR A 63 -5.10 -6.66 6.04
C THR A 63 -6.34 -6.00 6.63
N TRP A 64 -7.30 -6.79 7.13
CA TRP A 64 -8.54 -6.27 7.71
C TRP A 64 -8.30 -5.49 9.00
N LYS A 65 -7.36 -5.94 9.85
CA LYS A 65 -6.94 -5.19 11.04
C LYS A 65 -6.42 -3.79 10.69
N ALA A 66 -5.76 -3.64 9.54
CA ALA A 66 -5.33 -2.33 9.03
C ALA A 66 -6.50 -1.53 8.43
N ILE A 67 -7.43 -2.15 7.70
CA ILE A 67 -8.52 -1.44 7.03
C ILE A 67 -9.58 -0.94 8.02
N ILE A 68 -10.02 -1.78 8.96
CA ILE A 68 -11.20 -1.52 9.81
C ILE A 68 -11.17 -0.15 10.52
N PRO A 69 -10.06 0.30 11.14
CA PRO A 69 -10.01 1.59 11.81
C PRO A 69 -10.18 2.82 10.90
N ARG A 70 -10.19 2.64 9.57
CA ARG A 70 -10.31 3.72 8.57
C ARG A 70 -11.68 3.75 7.89
N LEU A 71 -12.57 2.84 8.25
CA LEU A 71 -13.94 2.86 7.75
C LEU A 71 -14.70 4.03 8.39
N PRO A 72 -15.62 4.67 7.66
CA PRO A 72 -16.45 5.76 8.17
C PRO A 72 -17.41 5.31 9.28
#